data_AF-A0A536NGU4-F1
#
_entry.id   AF-A0A536NGU4-F1
#
_cell.length_a   1.000
_cell.length_b   1.000
_cell.length_c   1.000
_cell.angle_alpha   90.00
_cell.angle_beta   90.00
_cell.angle_gamma   90.00
#
_symmetry.space_group_name_H-M   'P 1'
#
loop_
_entity.id
_entity.type
_entity.pdbx_description
1 polymer ?
#
loop_
_entity_poly.entity_id
_entity_poly.type
_entity_poly.pdbx_seq_one_letter_code
_entity_poly.pdbx_strand_id
1 'polypeptide(L)'
;MTSNVGQNYPYTSETEVERAARVEAILNARPELRDKVTAETTPPDHNERWWVWKCPTKGCDGLLHVAGYARDLHALYVTCDGVCGKTFLR
;
A
#
# COMPACT_ATOMS: atom_id res chain seq x y z
N MET A 1 4.99 16.27 20.48
CA MET A 1 4.15 15.86 19.34
C MET A 1 5.03 15.79 18.09
N THR A 2 5.56 14.62 17.73
CA THR A 2 6.19 14.43 16.43
C THR A 2 5.08 14.29 15.40
N SER A 3 4.91 15.32 14.59
CA SER A 3 3.84 15.42 13.61
C SER A 3 3.95 14.28 12.58
N ASN A 4 2.97 13.36 12.59
CA ASN A 4 2.76 12.32 11.56
C ASN A 4 2.44 12.90 10.17
N VAL A 5 2.47 14.22 10.01
CA VAL A 5 2.14 14.93 8.77
C VAL A 5 3.05 14.48 7.61
N GLY A 6 4.33 14.20 7.86
CA GLY A 6 5.24 13.65 6.83
C GLY A 6 4.93 12.21 6.39
N GLN A 7 4.13 11.45 7.15
CA GLN A 7 3.79 10.05 6.85
C GLN A 7 2.52 9.92 6.00
N ASN A 8 1.70 10.98 5.91
CA ASN A 8 0.48 11.02 5.09
C ASN A 8 0.71 11.65 3.71
N TYR A 9 1.77 12.44 3.53
CA TYR A 9 2.08 12.99 2.22
C TYR A 9 2.66 11.92 1.29
N PRO A 10 2.21 11.87 0.02
CA PRO A 10 2.83 11.04 -1.00
C PRO A 10 4.34 11.33 -1.09
N TYR A 11 5.14 10.27 -1.12
CA TYR A 11 6.57 10.35 -1.35
C TYR A 11 6.88 10.51 -2.84
N THR A 12 6.16 9.77 -3.67
CA THR A 12 6.24 9.82 -5.15
C THR A 12 4.95 9.26 -5.74
N SER A 13 4.89 9.10 -7.06
CA SER A 13 3.84 8.33 -7.74
C SER A 13 4.42 7.29 -8.70
N GLU A 14 3.67 6.23 -8.91
CA GLU A 14 3.94 5.15 -9.86
C GLU A 14 2.80 5.00 -10.87
N THR A 15 3.04 4.35 -12.01
CA THR A 15 1.99 4.01 -12.98
C THR A 15 1.12 2.86 -12.47
N GLU A 16 -0.07 2.71 -13.04
CA GLU A 16 -0.95 1.56 -12.73
C GLU A 16 -0.27 0.20 -12.98
N VAL A 17 0.52 0.09 -14.04
CA VAL A 17 1.24 -1.15 -14.38
C VAL A 17 2.30 -1.46 -13.33
N GLU A 18 3.08 -0.45 -12.89
CA GLU A 18 4.08 -0.61 -11.84
C GLU A 18 3.42 -0.98 -10.51
N ARG A 19 2.35 -0.28 -10.12
CA ARG A 19 1.56 -0.57 -8.92
C ARG A 19 1.07 -2.02 -8.91
N ALA A 20 0.41 -2.44 -10.00
CA ALA A 20 -0.13 -3.79 -10.12
C ALA A 20 0.96 -4.86 -9.97
N ALA A 21 2.09 -4.68 -10.68
CA ALA A 21 3.22 -5.60 -10.62
C ALA A 21 3.85 -5.66 -9.22
N ARG A 22 4.01 -4.52 -8.53
CA ARG A 22 4.54 -4.45 -7.17
C ARG A 22 3.63 -5.15 -6.18
N VAL A 23 2.33 -4.87 -6.22
CA VAL A 23 1.35 -5.52 -5.35
C VAL A 23 1.33 -7.02 -5.59
N GLU A 24 1.30 -7.47 -6.84
CA GLU A 24 1.32 -8.90 -7.16
C GLU A 24 2.58 -9.58 -6.63
N ALA A 25 3.76 -8.97 -6.81
CA ALA A 25 5.01 -9.49 -6.26
C ALA A 25 4.97 -9.62 -4.74
N ILE A 26 4.42 -8.63 -4.03
CA ILE A 26 4.24 -8.67 -2.57
C ILE A 26 3.32 -9.83 -2.16
N LEU A 27 2.18 -9.99 -2.83
CA LEU A 27 1.19 -11.01 -2.50
C LEU A 27 1.64 -12.43 -2.89
N ASN A 28 2.54 -12.56 -3.86
CA ASN A 28 3.19 -13.83 -4.19
C ASN A 28 4.26 -14.19 -3.16
N ALA A 29 5.00 -13.21 -2.65
CA ALA A 29 6.02 -13.43 -1.62
C ALA A 29 5.42 -13.68 -0.22
N ARG A 30 4.17 -13.28 0.02
CA ARG A 30 3.50 -13.30 1.34
C ARG A 30 2.04 -13.75 1.23
N PRO A 31 1.77 -15.07 1.18
CA PRO A 31 0.41 -15.59 1.03
C PRO A 31 -0.57 -15.12 2.10
N GLU A 32 -0.12 -14.92 3.34
CA GLU A 32 -0.94 -14.42 4.43
C GLU A 32 -1.45 -12.99 4.20
N LEU A 33 -0.70 -12.17 3.44
CA LEU A 33 -1.16 -10.85 3.03
C LEU A 33 -2.18 -10.92 1.89
N ARG A 34 -2.08 -11.92 1.02
CA ARG A 34 -3.01 -12.11 -0.10
C ARG A 34 -4.42 -12.37 0.41
N ASP A 35 -4.56 -13.26 1.38
CA ASP A 35 -5.85 -13.57 1.99
C ASP A 35 -6.42 -12.33 2.68
N LYS A 36 -5.60 -11.62 3.45
CA LYS A 36 -6.00 -10.39 4.14
C LYS A 36 -6.45 -9.28 3.17
N VAL A 37 -5.65 -8.97 2.15
CA VAL A 37 -5.98 -7.93 1.15
C VAL A 37 -7.28 -8.29 0.44
N THR A 38 -7.43 -9.54 0.00
CA THR A 38 -8.63 -10.00 -0.70
C THR A 38 -9.89 -9.86 0.15
N ALA A 39 -9.80 -10.16 1.44
CA ALA A 39 -10.89 -10.02 2.39
C ALA A 39 -11.26 -8.55 2.65
N GLU A 40 -10.27 -7.67 2.81
CA GLU A 40 -10.47 -6.31 3.33
C GLU A 40 -10.64 -5.24 2.25
N THR A 41 -10.34 -5.55 0.98
CA THR A 41 -10.36 -4.56 -0.10
C THR A 41 -11.33 -4.86 -1.23
N THR A 42 -11.72 -3.80 -1.94
CA THR A 42 -12.19 -3.86 -3.32
C THR A 42 -11.09 -3.40 -4.28
N PRO A 43 -11.13 -3.82 -5.56
CA PRO A 43 -10.19 -3.32 -6.56
C PRO A 43 -10.15 -1.78 -6.59
N PRO A 44 -8.96 -1.18 -6.84
CA PRO A 44 -8.87 0.25 -7.08
C PRO A 44 -9.57 0.65 -8.38
N ASP A 45 -9.83 1.95 -8.57
CA ASP A 45 -10.41 2.48 -9.80
C ASP A 45 -9.39 2.52 -10.95
N HIS A 46 -9.84 2.88 -12.15
CA HIS A 46 -8.92 3.11 -13.25
C HIS A 46 -8.27 4.49 -13.11
N ASN A 47 -7.01 4.49 -12.72
CA ASN A 47 -6.18 5.67 -12.64
C ASN A 47 -4.86 5.44 -13.38
N GLU A 48 -4.31 6.49 -14.00
CA GLU A 48 -3.01 6.40 -14.69
C GLU A 48 -1.84 6.36 -13.71
N ARG A 49 -2.00 7.03 -12.55
CA ARG A 49 -0.94 7.18 -11.54
C ARG A 49 -1.47 6.99 -10.13
N TRP A 50 -0.64 6.38 -9.29
CA TRP A 50 -0.92 6.12 -7.89
C TRP A 50 0.12 6.73 -6.99
N TRP A 51 -0.32 7.30 -5.87
CA TRP A 51 0.58 7.76 -4.84
C TRP A 51 1.28 6.58 -4.16
N VAL A 52 2.54 6.81 -3.81
CA VAL A 52 3.40 5.89 -3.08
C VAL A 52 3.89 6.61 -1.83
N TRP A 53 3.88 5.94 -0.68
CA TRP A 53 4.32 6.51 0.59
C TRP A 53 5.51 5.74 1.17
N LYS A 54 6.25 6.36 2.08
CA LYS A 54 7.22 5.62 2.90
C LYS A 54 6.50 4.77 3.95
N CYS A 55 7.05 3.60 4.24
CA CYS A 55 6.57 2.79 5.34
C CYS A 55 6.86 3.49 6.69
N PRO A 56 5.86 3.65 7.56
CA PRO A 56 6.07 4.25 8.89
C PRO A 56 6.70 3.27 9.88
N THR A 57 6.86 2.00 9.52
CA THR A 57 7.41 0.98 10.43
C THR A 57 8.90 1.26 10.66
N LYS A 58 9.27 1.51 11.91
CA LYS A 58 10.68 1.71 12.31
C LYS A 58 11.54 0.53 11.84
N GLY A 59 12.63 0.82 11.13
CA GLY A 59 13.54 -0.19 10.59
C GLY A 59 13.06 -0.86 9.31
N CYS A 60 12.00 -0.35 8.68
CA CYS A 60 11.55 -0.80 7.37
C CYS A 60 11.70 0.33 6.35
N ASP A 61 12.63 0.16 5.41
CA ASP A 61 12.88 1.14 4.34
C ASP A 61 11.95 0.95 3.12
N GLY A 62 10.87 0.20 3.29
CA GLY A 62 9.92 -0.11 2.23
C GLY A 62 9.02 1.08 1.85
N LEU A 63 8.39 0.94 0.69
CA LEU A 63 7.36 1.80 0.16
C LEU A 63 5.98 1.13 0.30
N LEU A 64 4.94 1.97 0.32
CA LEU A 64 3.55 1.56 0.40
C LEU A 64 2.88 1.72 -0.96
N HIS A 65 2.32 0.64 -1.48
CA HIS A 65 1.66 0.56 -2.78
C HIS A 65 0.16 0.35 -2.62
N VAL A 66 -0.65 0.99 -3.46
CA VAL A 66 -2.11 0.83 -3.40
C VAL A 66 -2.52 -0.57 -3.85
N ALA A 67 -3.12 -1.33 -2.93
CA ALA A 67 -3.65 -2.66 -3.17
C ALA A 67 -5.17 -2.66 -3.43
N GLY A 68 -5.86 -1.57 -3.08
CA GLY A 68 -7.28 -1.38 -3.35
C GLY A 68 -7.90 -0.32 -2.45
N TYR A 69 -9.22 -0.29 -2.39
CA TYR A 69 -9.96 0.50 -1.42
C TYR A 69 -10.39 -0.37 -0.24
N ALA A 70 -10.22 0.14 0.97
CA ALA A 70 -10.74 -0.52 2.17
C ALA A 70 -12.27 -0.55 2.11
N ARG A 71 -12.88 -1.74 2.25
CA ARG A 71 -14.33 -1.96 2.08
C ARG A 71 -15.19 -1.02 2.92
N ASP A 72 -14.83 -0.83 4.19
CA ASP A 72 -15.69 -0.15 5.17
C ASP A 72 -15.15 1.20 5.64
N LEU A 73 -13.93 1.56 5.24
CA LEU A 73 -13.19 2.68 5.85
C LEU A 73 -12.95 3.86 4.90
N HIS A 74 -13.49 3.80 3.67
CA HIS A 74 -13.38 4.85 2.65
C HIS A 74 -11.94 5.40 2.48
N ALA A 75 -10.97 4.51 2.52
CA ALA A 75 -9.55 4.84 2.49
C ALA A 75 -8.81 3.96 1.48
N LEU A 76 -7.67 4.44 1.00
CA LEU A 76 -6.76 3.62 0.21
C LEU A 76 -6.13 2.58 1.13
N TYR A 77 -6.22 1.33 0.73
CA TYR A 77 -5.58 0.22 1.41
C TYR A 77 -4.24 -0.06 0.74
N VAL A 78 -3.15 0.10 1.50
CA VAL A 78 -1.78 0.02 0.96
C VAL A 78 -0.99 -1.12 1.60
N THR A 79 -0.14 -1.77 0.81
CA THR A 79 0.75 -2.86 1.25
C THR A 79 2.21 -2.41 1.18
N CYS A 80 3.02 -2.84 2.15
CA CYS A 80 4.44 -2.51 2.20
C CYS A 80 5.30 -3.54 1.44
N ASP A 81 6.17 -3.08 0.54
CA ASP A 81 7.13 -3.93 -0.18
C ASP A 81 8.36 -4.31 0.66
N GLY A 82 8.67 -3.55 1.71
CA GLY A 82 9.81 -3.78 2.58
C GLY A 82 9.62 -4.94 3.56
N VAL A 83 10.63 -5.15 4.42
CA VAL A 83 10.73 -6.31 5.33
C VAL A 83 9.56 -6.49 6.29
N CYS A 84 8.80 -5.43 6.61
CA CYS A 84 7.72 -5.54 7.58
C CYS A 84 6.47 -6.24 7.03
N GLY A 85 6.25 -6.20 5.71
CA GLY A 85 5.06 -6.77 5.07
C GLY A 85 3.74 -6.33 5.71
N LYS A 86 3.63 -5.09 6.18
CA LYS A 86 2.41 -4.59 6.82
C LYS A 86 1.47 -3.91 5.83
N THR A 87 0.24 -3.73 6.29
CA THR A 87 -0.83 -3.02 5.59
C THR A 87 -1.20 -1.76 6.36
N PHE A 88 -1.60 -0.71 5.64
CA PHE A 88 -1.97 0.59 6.20
C PHE A 88 -3.15 1.20 5.44
N LEU A 89 -3.71 2.27 6.00
CA LEU A 89 -4.72 3.10 5.36
C LEU A 89 -4.13 4.48 5.02
N ARG A 90 -4.56 5.04 3.89
CA ARG A 90 -4.19 6.36 3.39
C ARG A 90 -5.40 7.15 2.89
#